data_AF-A0AAF0Y7X6-F1
#
_entry.id   AF-A0AAF0Y7X6-F1
#
_cell.length_a   1.000
_cell.length_b   1.000
_cell.length_c   1.000
_cell.angle_alpha   90.00
_cell.angle_beta   90.00
_cell.angle_gamma   90.00
#
_symmetry.space_group_name_H-M   'P 1'
#
loop_
_entity.id
_entity.type
_entity.pdbx_description
1 polymer ?
#
loop_
_entity_poly.entity_id
_entity_poly.type
_entity_poly.pdbx_seq_one_letter_code
_entity_poly.pdbx_strand_id
1 'polypeptide(L)'
;MTLLKQFTISELSQLAHKSNLHLLIHGKVYDVHDFVHEHPGGDLVLLGEGGRDATKAWDDVQHSDEARELMKDYLAHLLYATSVAPDEAHSVW
;
A
#
# COMPACT_ATOMS: atom_id res chain seq x y z
N MET A 1 -14.88 12.42 10.85
CA MET A 1 -14.62 12.52 9.41
C MET A 1 -13.14 12.26 9.23
N THR A 2 -12.75 11.04 8.88
CA THR A 2 -11.34 10.68 8.71
C THR A 2 -10.89 11.17 7.34
N LEU A 3 -9.89 12.04 7.30
CA LEU A 3 -9.31 12.55 6.06
C LEU A 3 -8.68 11.38 5.29
N LEU A 4 -9.15 11.16 4.06
CA LEU A 4 -8.57 10.21 3.13
C LEU A 4 -7.35 10.88 2.47
N LYS A 5 -6.17 10.32 2.66
CA LYS A 5 -4.95 10.75 1.97
C LYS A 5 -4.92 10.08 0.59
N GLN A 6 -4.45 10.80 -0.43
CA GLN A 6 -4.20 10.26 -1.77
C GLN A 6 -2.70 10.07 -1.96
N PHE A 7 -2.28 9.00 -2.64
CA PHE A 7 -0.91 8.77 -3.05
C PHE A 7 -0.87 8.50 -4.55
N THR A 8 -0.01 9.23 -5.23
CA THR A 8 0.44 8.85 -6.56
C THR A 8 1.37 7.64 -6.48
N ILE A 9 1.55 6.93 -7.61
CA ILE A 9 2.54 5.84 -7.69
C ILE A 9 3.95 6.34 -7.35
N SER A 10 4.29 7.57 -7.75
CA SER A 10 5.58 8.20 -7.45
C SER A 10 5.77 8.49 -5.96
N GLU A 11 4.70 8.84 -5.24
CA GLU A 11 4.78 8.99 -3.78
C GLU A 11 4.86 7.64 -3.09
N LEU A 12 4.07 6.66 -3.54
CA LEU A 12 4.12 5.30 -3.02
C LEU A 12 5.52 4.69 -3.16
N SER A 13 6.22 4.94 -4.27
CA SER A 13 7.58 4.41 -4.47
C SER A 13 8.61 4.95 -3.47
N GLN A 14 8.33 6.07 -2.81
CA GLN A 14 9.18 6.60 -1.71
C GLN A 14 8.91 5.90 -0.37
N LEU A 15 7.83 5.11 -0.27
CA LEU A 15 7.39 4.39 0.92
C LEU A 15 7.84 2.91 0.88
N ALA A 16 9.12 2.70 0.55
CA ALA A 16 9.69 1.38 0.33
C ALA A 16 10.70 0.94 1.42
N HIS A 17 10.84 1.70 2.52
CA HIS A 17 11.79 1.38 3.59
C HIS A 17 11.08 0.80 4.82
N LYS A 18 11.82 0.00 5.61
CA LYS A 18 11.31 -0.65 6.84
C LYS A 18 10.55 0.30 7.77
N SER A 19 11.00 1.55 7.89
CA SER A 19 10.42 2.55 8.80
C SER A 19 9.14 3.23 8.26
N ASN A 20 8.79 3.03 7.00
CA ASN A 20 7.63 3.67 6.35
C ASN A 20 7.08 2.79 5.21
N LEU A 21 7.09 1.47 5.41
CA LEU A 21 6.80 0.51 4.35
C LEU A 21 5.32 0.48 4.01
N HIS A 22 5.00 0.82 2.75
CA HIS A 22 3.64 0.77 2.25
C HIS A 22 3.53 -0.15 1.03
N LEU A 23 2.38 -0.81 0.90
CA LEU A 23 2.08 -1.74 -0.19
C LEU A 23 0.76 -1.36 -0.84
N LEU A 24 0.68 -1.36 -2.16
CA LEU A 24 -0.58 -1.26 -2.88
C LEU A 24 -1.10 -2.66 -3.19
N ILE A 25 -2.27 -3.02 -2.67
CA ILE A 25 -2.91 -4.31 -2.91
C ILE A 25 -4.38 -4.09 -3.24
N HIS A 26 -4.85 -4.61 -4.36
CA HIS A 26 -6.22 -4.43 -4.88
C HIS A 26 -6.69 -2.97 -4.88
N GLY A 27 -5.83 -2.03 -5.27
CA GLY A 27 -6.16 -0.61 -5.33
C GLY A 27 -6.30 0.07 -3.96
N LYS A 28 -5.75 -0.50 -2.89
CA LYS A 28 -5.68 0.10 -1.56
C LYS A 28 -4.24 0.08 -1.06
N VAL A 29 -3.82 1.12 -0.36
CA VAL A 29 -2.48 1.13 0.24
C VAL A 29 -2.59 0.72 1.70
N TYR A 30 -1.64 -0.11 2.11
CA TYR A 30 -1.51 -0.63 3.46
C TYR A 30 -0.20 -0.16 4.04
N ASP A 31 -0.25 0.42 5.24
CA ASP A 31 0.94 0.76 6.01
C ASP A 31 1.29 -0.46 6.85
N VAL A 32 2.39 -1.10 6.50
CA VAL A 32 2.83 -2.36 7.09
C VAL A 32 4.14 -2.21 7.84
N HIS A 33 4.61 -0.99 8.10
CA HIS A 33 5.92 -0.76 8.72
C HIS A 33 6.06 -1.46 10.10
N ASP A 34 5.00 -1.43 10.91
CA ASP A 34 4.94 -2.13 12.20
C ASP A 34 4.88 -3.66 12.04
N PHE A 35 4.29 -4.15 10.94
CA PHE A 35 4.09 -5.57 10.68
C PHE A 35 5.30 -6.27 10.07
N VAL A 36 6.33 -5.53 9.61
CA VAL A 36 7.47 -6.09 8.88
C VAL A 36 8.13 -7.27 9.59
N HIS A 37 8.26 -7.18 10.92
CA HIS A 37 8.89 -8.21 11.75
C HIS A 37 7.95 -9.33 12.18
N GLU A 38 6.64 -9.10 12.09
CA GLU A 38 5.59 -10.05 12.49
C GLU A 38 5.07 -10.85 11.30
N HIS A 39 5.41 -10.44 10.07
CA HIS A 39 4.96 -11.11 8.86
C HIS A 39 5.48 -12.57 8.77
N PRO A 40 4.58 -13.57 8.74
CA PRO A 40 4.99 -14.99 8.69
C PRO A 40 5.79 -15.38 7.45
N GLY A 41 5.61 -14.66 6.33
CA GLY A 41 6.40 -14.85 5.10
C GLY A 41 7.80 -14.23 5.14
N GLY A 42 8.16 -13.55 6.23
CA GLY A 42 9.44 -12.85 6.42
C GLY A 42 9.42 -11.38 5.99
N ASP A 43 10.45 -10.64 6.39
CA ASP A 43 10.60 -9.21 6.10
C ASP A 43 11.03 -8.95 4.65
N LEU A 44 11.86 -9.83 4.08
CA LEU A 44 12.41 -9.67 2.73
C LEU A 44 11.33 -9.63 1.64
N VAL A 45 10.25 -10.39 1.80
CA VAL A 45 9.16 -10.40 0.80
C VAL A 45 8.36 -9.09 0.82
N LEU A 46 8.13 -8.51 2.00
CA LEU A 46 7.47 -7.20 2.11
C LEU A 46 8.37 -6.08 1.57
N LEU A 47 9.67 -6.14 1.82
CA LEU A 47 10.62 -5.14 1.31
C LEU A 47 10.84 -5.23 -0.19
N GLY A 48 10.77 -6.44 -0.76
CA GLY A 48 10.84 -6.66 -2.20
C GLY A 48 9.66 -6.02 -2.94
N GLU A 49 8.49 -6.02 -2.31
CA GLU A 49 7.24 -5.46 -2.84
C GLU A 49 6.91 -4.07 -2.26
N GLY A 50 7.82 -3.49 -1.48
CA GLY A 50 7.66 -2.17 -0.88
C GLY A 50 7.50 -1.07 -1.92
N GLY A 51 6.56 -0.16 -1.67
CA GLY A 51 6.34 1.04 -2.49
C GLY A 51 5.82 0.77 -3.90
N ARG A 52 5.20 -0.39 -4.15
CA ARG A 52 4.63 -0.76 -5.45
C ARG A 52 3.32 -1.54 -5.31
N ASP A 53 2.74 -1.91 -6.46
CA ASP A 53 1.60 -2.81 -6.53
C ASP A 53 2.04 -4.26 -6.25
N ALA A 54 1.70 -4.74 -5.06
CA ALA A 54 1.97 -6.07 -4.56
C ALA A 54 0.78 -7.03 -4.77
N THR A 55 -0.27 -6.63 -5.51
CA THR A 55 -1.50 -7.43 -5.70
C THR A 55 -1.20 -8.83 -6.20
N LYS A 56 -0.33 -8.96 -7.22
CA LYS A 56 0.03 -10.26 -7.78
C LYS A 56 0.74 -11.13 -6.74
N ALA A 57 1.70 -10.58 -6.00
CA ALA A 57 2.44 -11.31 -4.98
C ALA A 57 1.50 -11.76 -3.83
N TRP A 58 0.54 -10.91 -3.47
CA TRP A 58 -0.49 -11.22 -2.47
C TRP A 58 -1.40 -12.38 -2.90
N ASP A 59 -1.89 -12.34 -4.15
CA ASP A 59 -2.79 -13.35 -4.71
C ASP A 59 -2.09 -14.69 -4.95
N ASP A 60 -0.84 -14.68 -5.41
CA ASP A 60 -0.05 -15.88 -5.67
C ASP A 60 0.22 -16.70 -4.39
N VAL A 61 0.35 -16.03 -3.25
CA VAL A 61 0.57 -16.68 -1.93
C VAL A 61 -0.72 -17.31 -1.40
N GLN A 62 -1.89 -16.82 -1.82
CA GLN A 62 -3.19 -17.28 -1.35
C GLN A 62 -3.31 -17.26 0.19
N HIS A 63 -3.07 -16.09 0.80
CA HIS A 63 -3.21 -15.86 2.24
C HIS A 63 -4.52 -16.43 2.82
N SER A 64 -4.53 -16.80 4.11
CA SER A 64 -5.74 -17.30 4.79
C SER A 64 -6.78 -16.19 4.99
N ASP A 65 -8.01 -16.57 5.31
CA ASP A 65 -9.07 -15.60 5.60
C ASP A 65 -8.75 -14.79 6.86
N GLU A 66 -8.14 -15.40 7.87
CA GLU A 66 -7.64 -14.69 9.05
C GLU A 66 -6.59 -13.63 8.69
N ALA A 67 -5.69 -13.92 7.75
CA ALA A 67 -4.69 -12.95 7.28
C ALA A 67 -5.36 -11.79 6.50
N ARG A 68 -6.41 -12.07 5.73
CA ARG A 68 -7.21 -11.03 5.05
C ARG A 68 -7.97 -10.14 6.03
N GLU A 69 -8.47 -10.70 7.13
CA GLU A 69 -9.11 -9.93 8.19
C GLU A 69 -8.09 -9.04 8.91
N LEU A 70 -6.95 -9.60 9.32
CA LEU A 70 -5.85 -8.84 9.95
C LEU A 70 -5.35 -7.70 9.06
N MET A 71 -5.30 -7.90 7.74
CA MET A 71 -4.89 -6.88 6.78
C MET A 71 -5.72 -5.60 6.87
N LYS A 72 -6.97 -5.67 7.35
CA LYS A 72 -7.83 -4.50 7.51
C LYS A 72 -7.33 -3.54 8.58
N ASP A 73 -6.60 -4.04 9.59
CA ASP A 73 -6.04 -3.22 10.67
C ASP A 73 -4.83 -2.39 10.18
N TYR A 74 -4.12 -2.89 9.16
CA TYR A 74 -3.01 -2.23 8.49
C TYR A 74 -3.44 -1.39 7.29
N LEU A 75 -4.75 -1.31 7.02
CA LEU A 75 -5.27 -0.50 5.94
C LEU A 75 -4.97 0.98 6.24
N ALA A 76 -4.05 1.55 5.48
CA ALA A 76 -3.77 2.98 5.50
C ALA A 76 -4.83 3.73 4.68
N HIS A 77 -6.11 3.53 5.02
CA HIS A 77 -7.29 4.13 4.40
C HIS A 77 -7.40 3.97 2.86
N LEU A 78 -8.59 4.22 2.31
CA LEU A 78 -8.91 3.98 0.90
C LEU A 78 -8.17 4.96 -0.03
N LEU A 79 -7.50 4.42 -1.05
CA LEU A 79 -6.54 5.16 -1.86
C LEU A 79 -6.79 4.97 -3.36
N TYR A 80 -7.20 6.05 -4.02
CA TYR A 80 -7.28 6.09 -5.47
C TYR A 80 -5.88 6.29 -6.04
N ALA A 81 -5.17 5.21 -6.34
CA ALA A 81 -3.93 5.26 -7.12
C ALA A 81 -4.29 5.57 -8.58
N THR A 82 -4.61 6.84 -8.87
CA THR A 82 -4.72 7.27 -10.26
C THR A 82 -3.32 7.33 -10.86
N SER A 83 -3.18 6.88 -12.11
CA SER A 83 -1.97 7.03 -12.92
C SER A 83 -1.71 8.49 -13.34
N VAL A 84 -2.52 9.44 -12.85
CA VAL A 84 -2.50 10.83 -13.26
C VAL A 84 -1.94 11.67 -12.12
N ALA A 85 -0.82 12.35 -12.38
CA ALA A 85 -0.25 13.33 -11.47
C ALA A 85 -1.32 14.38 -11.09
N PRO A 86 -1.26 14.99 -9.89
CA PRO A 86 -2.09 16.13 -9.55
C PRO A 86 -1.59 17.36 -10.31
N ASP A 87 -1.87 17.41 -11.61
CA ASP A 87 -1.90 18.65 -12.36
C ASP A 87 -3.10 18.57 -13.32
N GLU A 88 -3.76 19.71 -13.54
CA GLU A 88 -5.03 19.89 -14.26
C GLU A 88 -6.31 19.91 -13.40
N ALA A 89 -6.23 20.41 -12.17
CA ALA A 89 -7.33 21.25 -11.67
C ALA A 89 -7.26 22.62 -12.39
N HIS A 90 -7.63 22.60 -13.67
CA HIS A 90 -8.15 23.70 -14.47
C HIS A 90 -8.03 25.11 -13.84
N SER A 91 -6.90 25.75 -14.09
CA SER A 91 -6.86 27.21 -14.24
C SER A 91 -7.43 27.52 -15.63
N VAL A 92 -8.73 27.79 -15.69
CA VAL A 92 -9.37 28.47 -16.83
C VAL A 92 -10.24 29.61 -16.30
N TRP A 93 -9.59 30.77 -16.20
CA TRP A 93 -10.14 32.15 -16.13
C TRP A 93 -11.06 32.48 -14.95
#